data_AF-A0A9C9GJK6-F1
#
_entry.id   AF-A0A9C9GJK6-F1
#
_cell.length_a   1.000
_cell.length_b   1.000
_cell.length_c   1.000
_cell.angle_alpha   90.00
_cell.angle_beta   90.00
_cell.angle_gamma   90.00
#
_symmetry.space_group_name_H-M   'P 1'
#
loop_
_entity.id
_entity.type
_entity.pdbx_description
1 polymer ?
#
loop_
_entity_poly.entity_id
_entity_poly.type
_entity_poly.pdbx_seq_one_letter_code
_entity_poly.pdbx_strand_id
1 'polypeptide(L)'
;MRKLTLSLAVMAALLPVRGYSLGLGELELSSALNQDLNAEIEVLSAAPEDAEQILIKLADRDAFSRAGLDRPYLLQQLKFKMIEKNGKPYVKVYTKTPVREPFLSFLLEIDWPQGHLLREYTLLLAPPVYNTGSASTGMSPAAAD
;
A
#
# COMPACT_ATOMS: atom_id res chain seq x y z
N MET A 1 21.74 65.77 -29.60
CA MET A 1 21.62 65.18 -28.24
C MET A 1 20.16 64.93 -27.94
N ARG A 2 19.71 63.67 -27.79
CA ARG A 2 18.59 63.19 -26.94
C ARG A 2 18.15 61.79 -27.41
N LYS A 3 18.85 60.76 -26.94
CA LYS A 3 18.47 59.84 -25.84
C LYS A 3 17.51 58.73 -26.32
N LEU A 4 18.11 57.65 -26.80
CA LEU A 4 17.48 56.34 -27.01
C LEU A 4 17.07 55.78 -25.64
N THR A 5 15.77 55.73 -25.37
CA THR A 5 15.22 55.02 -24.22
C THR A 5 15.14 53.53 -24.54
N LEU A 6 16.00 52.76 -23.90
CA LEU A 6 16.10 51.31 -24.01
C LEU A 6 15.04 50.67 -23.10
N SER A 7 14.02 50.06 -23.68
CA SER A 7 13.00 49.30 -22.94
C SER A 7 13.56 47.94 -22.55
N LEU A 8 13.77 47.70 -21.25
CA LEU A 8 14.25 46.41 -20.75
C LEU A 8 13.06 45.47 -20.51
N ALA A 9 12.81 44.58 -21.48
CA ALA A 9 11.87 43.48 -21.31
C ALA A 9 12.59 42.34 -20.55
N VAL A 10 12.25 42.14 -19.27
CA VAL A 10 12.72 40.99 -18.49
C VAL A 10 11.77 39.82 -18.78
N MET A 11 12.19 38.93 -19.68
CA MET A 11 11.51 37.67 -19.92
C MET A 11 12.01 36.65 -18.88
N ALA A 12 11.28 36.47 -17.78
CA ALA A 12 11.60 35.43 -16.81
C ALA A 12 11.29 34.05 -17.43
N ALA A 13 12.32 33.26 -17.73
CA ALA A 13 12.14 31.88 -18.15
C ALA A 13 11.67 31.04 -16.94
N LEU A 14 10.38 30.71 -16.90
CA LEU A 14 9.87 29.67 -16.00
C LEU A 14 10.39 28.32 -16.52
N LEU A 15 11.46 27.81 -15.90
CA LEU A 15 11.85 26.42 -16.13
C LEU A 15 10.81 25.51 -15.46
N PRO A 16 10.24 24.53 -16.18
CA PRO A 16 9.30 23.59 -15.59
C PRO A 16 10.04 22.73 -14.56
N VAL A 17 9.63 22.81 -13.29
CA VAL A 17 10.07 21.87 -12.25
C VAL A 17 9.42 20.53 -12.57
N ARG A 18 10.23 19.56 -13.01
CA ARG A 18 9.80 18.17 -13.18
C ARG A 18 9.66 17.56 -11.78
N GLY A 19 8.49 17.68 -11.17
CA GLY A 19 8.17 16.97 -9.95
C GLY A 19 7.72 15.54 -10.29
N TYR A 20 8.43 14.54 -9.78
CA TYR A 20 7.90 13.18 -9.76
C TYR A 20 6.93 13.09 -8.58
N SER A 21 5.66 12.81 -8.86
CA SER A 21 4.68 12.49 -7.82
C SER A 21 4.79 11.02 -7.49
N LEU A 22 4.86 10.70 -6.19
CA LEU A 22 4.73 9.32 -5.77
C LEU A 22 3.27 8.86 -5.93
N GLY A 23 3.05 7.81 -6.71
CA GLY A 23 1.73 7.24 -6.96
C GLY A 23 1.54 5.90 -6.28
N LEU A 24 0.33 5.64 -5.76
CA LEU A 24 -0.06 4.34 -5.25
C LEU A 24 -1.21 3.74 -6.06
N GLY A 25 -1.05 2.46 -6.40
CA GLY A 25 -2.04 1.66 -7.09
C GLY A 25 -3.11 1.10 -6.15
N GLU A 26 -3.84 0.13 -6.70
CA GLU A 26 -4.82 -0.64 -5.95
C GLU A 26 -4.13 -1.61 -4.99
N LEU A 27 -4.86 -2.01 -3.96
CA LEU A 27 -4.42 -3.04 -3.03
C LEU A 27 -4.90 -4.39 -3.54
N GLU A 28 -3.96 -5.30 -3.75
CA GLU A 28 -4.21 -6.70 -4.06
C GLU A 28 -4.13 -7.55 -2.79
N LEU A 29 -5.25 -8.16 -2.40
CA LEU A 29 -5.36 -8.98 -1.20
C LEU A 29 -5.13 -10.46 -1.53
N SER A 30 -4.22 -11.10 -0.81
CA SER A 30 -3.82 -12.51 -1.00
C SER A 30 -4.13 -13.41 0.20
N SER A 31 -4.91 -12.94 1.17
CA SER A 31 -5.24 -13.65 2.41
C SER A 31 -6.74 -13.60 2.71
N ALA A 32 -7.25 -14.62 3.39
CA ALA A 32 -8.64 -14.71 3.83
C ALA A 32 -8.81 -14.38 5.32
N LEU A 33 -10.06 -14.35 5.78
CA LEU A 33 -10.40 -14.21 7.20
C LEU A 33 -9.79 -15.36 8.03
N ASN A 34 -9.36 -15.05 9.25
CA ASN A 34 -8.66 -15.97 10.17
C ASN A 34 -7.28 -16.45 9.68
N GLN A 35 -6.64 -15.70 8.78
CA GLN A 35 -5.26 -15.92 8.35
C GLN A 35 -4.40 -14.69 8.65
N ASP A 36 -3.08 -14.86 8.61
CA ASP A 36 -2.16 -13.72 8.58
C ASP A 36 -2.46 -12.87 7.35
N LEU A 37 -2.63 -11.58 7.54
CA LEU A 37 -2.91 -10.66 6.45
C LEU A 37 -1.71 -10.66 5.49
N ASN A 38 -2.00 -10.71 4.19
CA ASN A 38 -1.01 -10.52 3.15
C ASN A 38 -1.65 -9.78 1.99
N ALA A 39 -1.20 -8.55 1.77
CA ALA A 39 -1.66 -7.68 0.71
C ALA A 39 -0.49 -6.89 0.12
N GLU A 40 -0.67 -6.40 -1.10
CA GLU A 40 0.35 -5.67 -1.84
C GLU A 40 -0.25 -4.47 -2.56
N ILE A 41 0.50 -3.38 -2.64
CA ILE A 41 0.10 -2.13 -3.30
C ILE A 41 1.22 -1.75 -4.25
N GLU A 42 0.93 -1.62 -5.55
CA GLU A 42 1.93 -1.16 -6.53
C GLU A 42 2.29 0.31 -6.30
N VAL A 43 3.57 0.65 -6.41
CA VAL A 43 4.03 2.04 -6.41
C VAL A 43 4.23 2.47 -7.87
N LEU A 44 3.31 3.30 -8.37
CA LEU A 44 3.13 3.57 -9.81
C LEU A 44 4.11 4.59 -10.38
N SER A 45 4.66 5.45 -9.54
CA SER A 45 5.61 6.48 -9.95
C SER A 45 6.44 6.81 -8.75
N ALA A 46 7.75 6.70 -8.86
CA ALA A 46 8.74 7.23 -7.94
C ALA A 46 9.97 7.51 -8.81
N ALA A 47 10.67 8.63 -8.57
CA ALA A 47 11.98 8.78 -9.18
C ALA A 47 12.87 7.65 -8.64
N PRO A 48 13.71 7.00 -9.46
CA PRO A 48 14.59 5.92 -8.98
C PRO A 48 15.41 6.34 -7.75
N GLU A 49 15.85 7.60 -7.71
CA GLU A 49 16.57 8.21 -6.60
C GLU A 49 15.75 8.39 -5.31
N ASP A 50 14.42 8.47 -5.42
CA ASP A 50 13.52 8.61 -4.27
C ASP A 50 13.21 7.25 -3.65
N ALA A 51 13.28 6.16 -4.43
CA ALA A 51 12.92 4.81 -4.00
C ALA A 51 13.71 4.33 -2.77
N GLU A 52 14.97 4.76 -2.66
CA GLU A 52 15.85 4.44 -1.53
C GLU A 52 15.50 5.20 -0.25
N GLN A 53 14.76 6.31 -0.35
CA GLN A 53 14.43 7.23 0.74
C GLN A 53 12.93 7.24 1.10
N ILE A 54 12.18 6.24 0.62
CA ILE A 54 10.75 6.11 0.93
C ILE A 54 10.58 5.57 2.35
N LEU A 55 9.87 6.32 3.19
CA LEU A 55 9.40 5.88 4.49
C LEU A 55 7.92 5.50 4.40
N ILE A 56 7.58 4.28 4.78
CA ILE A 56 6.21 3.78 4.75
C ILE A 56 5.79 3.41 6.16
N LYS A 57 4.64 3.93 6.58
CA LYS A 57 4.10 3.68 7.92
C LYS A 57 2.58 3.76 7.91
N LEU A 58 1.99 3.23 9.00
CA LEU A 58 0.61 3.52 9.33
C LEU A 58 0.50 4.98 9.77
N ALA A 59 -0.47 5.72 9.24
CA ALA A 59 -0.68 7.11 9.63
C ALA A 59 -0.95 7.24 11.14
N ASP A 60 -0.60 8.40 11.70
CA ASP A 60 -0.78 8.67 13.12
C ASP A 60 -2.26 8.91 13.50
N ARG A 61 -2.54 9.04 14.81
CA ARG A 61 -3.91 9.18 15.30
C ARG A 61 -4.55 10.48 14.83
N ASP A 62 -3.77 11.54 14.66
CA ASP A 62 -4.29 12.85 14.25
C ASP A 62 -4.70 12.82 12.78
N ALA A 63 -3.95 12.13 11.92
CA ALA A 63 -4.31 11.88 10.52
C ALA A 63 -5.62 11.09 10.40
N PHE A 64 -5.77 10.01 11.18
CA PHE A 64 -7.03 9.26 11.24
C PHE A 64 -8.21 10.14 11.70
N SER A 65 -8.02 10.94 12.75
CA SER A 65 -9.05 11.86 13.24
C SER A 65 -9.45 12.91 12.21
N ARG A 66 -8.47 13.50 11.48
CA ARG A 66 -8.75 14.46 10.39
C ARG A 66 -9.47 13.82 9.21
N ALA A 67 -9.20 12.55 8.93
CA ALA A 67 -9.90 11.79 7.90
C ALA A 67 -11.30 11.30 8.33
N GLY A 68 -11.69 11.51 9.60
CA GLY A 68 -12.95 11.00 10.14
C GLY A 68 -12.98 9.47 10.28
N LEU A 69 -11.82 8.84 10.44
CA LEU A 69 -11.65 7.40 10.54
C LEU A 69 -11.30 6.96 11.95
N ASP A 70 -11.84 5.81 12.36
CA ASP A 70 -11.41 5.13 13.57
C ASP A 70 -10.02 4.50 13.40
N ARG A 71 -9.25 4.42 14.48
CA ARG A 71 -7.94 3.74 14.50
C ARG A 71 -7.94 2.58 15.50
N PRO A 72 -8.51 1.41 15.14
CA PRO A 72 -8.54 0.23 16.00
C PRO A 72 -7.13 -0.23 16.41
N TYR A 73 -7.01 -0.81 17.61
CA TYR A 73 -5.72 -1.31 18.12
C TYR A 73 -5.10 -2.38 17.20
N LEU A 74 -5.93 -3.19 16.53
CA LEU A 74 -5.48 -4.19 15.56
C LEU A 74 -4.56 -3.60 14.49
N LEU A 75 -4.76 -2.34 14.07
CA LEU A 75 -3.93 -1.70 13.05
C LEU A 75 -2.45 -1.63 13.43
N GLN A 76 -2.12 -1.68 14.72
CA GLN A 76 -0.73 -1.73 15.20
C GLN A 76 -0.03 -3.05 14.84
N GLN A 77 -0.78 -4.08 14.48
CA GLN A 77 -0.24 -5.36 14.02
C GLN A 77 0.18 -5.33 12.54
N LEU A 78 -0.31 -4.33 11.78
CA LEU A 78 0.06 -4.15 10.38
C LEU A 78 1.54 -3.81 10.27
N LYS A 79 2.20 -4.47 9.32
CA LYS A 79 3.59 -4.27 8.96
C LYS A 79 3.68 -3.92 7.50
N PHE A 80 4.60 -3.03 7.20
CA PHE A 80 4.84 -2.51 5.86
C PHE A 80 6.27 -2.80 5.48
N LYS A 81 6.49 -3.23 4.23
CA LYS A 81 7.83 -3.37 3.67
C LYS A 81 7.79 -3.11 2.17
N MET A 82 8.84 -2.47 1.66
CA MET A 82 9.07 -2.43 0.21
C MET A 82 9.52 -3.80 -0.26
N ILE A 83 8.94 -4.25 -1.36
CA ILE A 83 9.39 -5.41 -2.13
C ILE A 83 9.43 -5.03 -3.61
N GLU A 84 10.21 -5.77 -4.38
CA GLU A 84 10.24 -5.65 -5.83
C GLU A 84 9.70 -6.95 -6.44
N LYS A 85 8.85 -6.82 -7.46
CA LYS A 85 8.37 -7.93 -8.27
C LYS A 85 8.47 -7.56 -9.74
N ASN A 86 9.17 -8.35 -10.53
CA ASN A 86 9.32 -8.13 -11.98
C ASN A 86 9.81 -6.71 -12.33
N GLY A 87 10.72 -6.13 -11.55
CA GLY A 87 11.24 -4.77 -11.76
C GLY A 87 10.29 -3.65 -11.33
N LYS A 88 9.17 -3.97 -10.66
CA LYS A 88 8.21 -3.00 -10.15
C LYS A 88 8.21 -2.95 -8.62
N PRO A 89 8.19 -1.77 -8.00
CA PRO A 89 8.10 -1.61 -6.56
C PRO A 89 6.68 -1.82 -6.02
N TYR A 90 6.57 -2.52 -4.88
CA TYR A 90 5.33 -2.72 -4.16
C TYR A 90 5.51 -2.48 -2.66
N VAL A 91 4.47 -1.94 -2.02
CA VAL A 91 4.31 -1.97 -0.57
C VAL A 91 3.61 -3.25 -0.18
N LYS A 92 4.32 -4.17 0.49
CA LYS A 92 3.70 -5.33 1.12
C LYS A 92 3.17 -4.97 2.51
N VAL A 93 1.86 -5.17 2.69
CA VAL A 93 1.11 -4.99 3.93
C VAL A 93 0.80 -6.36 4.51
N TYR A 94 1.26 -6.64 5.72
CA TYR A 94 1.11 -7.96 6.32
C TYR A 94 1.00 -7.95 7.84
N THR A 95 0.44 -9.00 8.43
CA THR A 95 0.52 -9.27 9.88
C THR A 95 1.38 -10.50 10.15
N LYS A 96 1.69 -10.75 11.43
CA LYS A 96 2.32 -12.01 11.90
C LYS A 96 1.37 -12.88 12.73
N THR A 97 0.11 -12.46 12.80
CA THR A 97 -0.94 -13.04 13.61
C THR A 97 -2.24 -12.99 12.81
N PRO A 98 -3.13 -13.99 12.98
CA PRO A 98 -4.37 -14.05 12.23
C PRO A 98 -5.28 -12.84 12.47
N VAL A 99 -5.83 -12.30 11.39
CA VAL A 99 -6.83 -11.22 11.42
C VAL A 99 -8.23 -11.83 11.41
N ARG A 100 -9.09 -11.40 12.34
CA ARG A 100 -10.46 -11.94 12.52
C ARG A 100 -11.55 -10.96 12.11
N GLU A 101 -11.16 -9.74 11.80
CA GLU A 101 -12.03 -8.65 11.41
C GLU A 101 -12.43 -8.83 9.94
N PRO A 102 -13.73 -8.96 9.62
CA PRO A 102 -14.19 -9.23 8.25
C PRO A 102 -13.96 -8.06 7.28
N PHE A 103 -13.83 -6.84 7.82
CA PHE A 103 -13.42 -5.67 7.09
C PHE A 103 -12.47 -4.84 7.93
N LEU A 104 -11.54 -4.15 7.28
CA LEU A 104 -10.54 -3.32 7.93
C LEU A 104 -10.21 -2.14 7.02
N SER A 105 -10.24 -0.92 7.54
CA SER A 105 -9.70 0.25 6.85
C SER A 105 -8.46 0.77 7.56
N PHE A 106 -7.50 1.27 6.78
CA PHE A 106 -6.30 1.90 7.30
C PHE A 106 -5.82 3.03 6.39
N LEU A 107 -5.17 4.02 7.00
CA LEU A 107 -4.45 5.08 6.28
C LEU A 107 -2.98 4.71 6.16
N LEU A 108 -2.52 4.53 4.94
CA LEU A 108 -1.11 4.40 4.61
C LEU A 108 -0.51 5.79 4.45
N GLU A 109 0.60 6.05 5.14
CA GLU A 109 1.40 7.25 5.00
C GLU A 109 2.73 6.89 4.33
N ILE A 110 3.07 7.63 3.28
CA ILE A 110 4.34 7.52 2.58
C ILE A 110 5.00 8.90 2.55
N ASP A 111 6.21 8.97 3.08
CA ASP A 111 7.06 10.15 3.04
C ASP A 111 8.26 9.89 2.11
N TRP A 112 8.60 10.84 1.25
CA TRP A 112 9.79 10.81 0.39
C TRP A 112 10.36 12.24 0.24
N PRO A 113 11.57 12.42 -0.29
CA PRO A 113 12.23 13.74 -0.34
C PRO A 113 11.41 14.84 -1.03
N GLN A 114 10.59 14.49 -2.01
CA GLN A 114 9.79 15.44 -2.79
C GLN A 114 8.35 15.61 -2.28
N GLY A 115 7.93 14.89 -1.23
CA GLY A 115 6.56 15.02 -0.75
C GLY A 115 6.11 13.99 0.28
N HIS A 116 4.81 14.02 0.54
CA HIS A 116 4.11 13.08 1.41
C HIS A 116 2.78 12.68 0.76
N LEU A 117 2.31 11.47 1.06
CA LEU A 117 1.05 10.93 0.56
C LEU A 117 0.34 10.18 1.67
N LEU A 118 -0.94 10.49 1.84
CA LEU A 118 -1.87 9.75 2.68
C LEU A 118 -2.92 9.09 1.80
N ARG A 119 -3.13 7.78 1.98
CA ARG A 119 -4.15 7.04 1.23
C ARG A 119 -4.89 6.05 2.12
N GLU A 120 -6.20 6.10 2.05
CA GLU A 120 -7.07 5.10 2.67
C GLU A 120 -7.14 3.83 1.82
N TYR A 121 -7.02 2.70 2.50
CA TYR A 121 -7.32 1.39 1.95
C TYR A 121 -8.37 0.71 2.81
N THR A 122 -9.37 0.12 2.16
CA THR A 122 -10.39 -0.72 2.81
C THR A 122 -10.29 -2.13 2.27
N LEU A 123 -10.20 -3.08 3.19
CA LEU A 123 -10.07 -4.52 2.95
C LEU A 123 -11.36 -5.22 3.32
N LEU A 124 -11.74 -6.20 2.51
CA LEU A 124 -12.80 -7.15 2.81
C LEU A 124 -12.20 -8.56 2.83
N LEU A 125 -12.18 -9.19 4.00
CA LEU A 125 -11.63 -10.53 4.18
C LEU A 125 -12.76 -11.54 4.05
N ALA A 126 -12.73 -12.32 2.96
CA ALA A 126 -13.69 -13.40 2.74
C ALA A 126 -13.45 -14.56 3.73
N PRO A 127 -14.49 -15.28 4.18
CA PRO A 127 -14.33 -16.54 4.90
C PRO A 127 -13.51 -17.56 4.08
N PRO A 128 -12.71 -18.43 4.73
CA PRO A 128 -11.99 -19.46 4.02
C PRO A 128 -12.96 -20.48 3.41
N VAL A 129 -12.75 -20.83 2.14
CA VAL A 129 -13.44 -21.96 1.50
C VAL A 129 -12.73 -23.26 1.89
N TYR A 130 -13.38 -24.08 2.73
CA TYR A 130 -12.87 -25.42 3.03
C TYR A 130 -13.21 -26.34 1.86
N ASN A 131 -12.23 -26.59 0.99
CA ASN A 131 -12.39 -27.62 -0.03
C ASN A 131 -12.24 -28.98 0.66
N THR A 132 -13.35 -29.59 1.07
CA THR A 132 -13.37 -30.99 1.53
C THR A 132 -13.09 -31.88 0.32
N GLY A 133 -11.81 -32.03 -0.03
CA GLY A 133 -11.38 -33.00 -1.02
C GLY A 133 -11.84 -34.39 -0.59
N SER A 134 -12.63 -35.05 -1.43
CA SER A 134 -13.04 -36.43 -1.29
C SER A 134 -11.83 -37.29 -0.96
N ALA A 135 -11.68 -37.67 0.30
CA ALA A 135 -10.87 -38.82 0.66
C ALA A 135 -11.59 -40.03 0.06
N SER A 136 -11.12 -40.52 -1.08
CA SER A 136 -11.46 -41.85 -1.56
C SER A 136 -10.99 -42.84 -0.51
N THR A 137 -11.87 -43.20 0.42
CA THR A 137 -11.71 -44.33 1.33
C THR A 137 -11.46 -45.55 0.47
N GLY A 138 -10.20 -46.00 0.43
CA GLY A 138 -9.83 -47.31 -0.05
C GLY A 138 -10.46 -48.35 0.87
N MET A 139 -11.68 -48.78 0.53
CA MET A 139 -12.35 -49.90 1.17
C MET A 139 -11.64 -51.18 0.73
N SER A 140 -10.78 -51.74 1.57
CA SER A 140 -10.28 -53.10 1.41
C SER A 140 -10.98 -53.98 2.46
N PRO A 141 -11.88 -54.91 2.08
CA PRO A 141 -12.53 -55.79 3.03
C PRO A 141 -11.55 -56.91 3.43
N ALA A 142 -11.07 -56.89 4.67
CA ALA A 142 -10.29 -57.98 5.23
C ALA A 142 -11.21 -59.06 5.82
N ALA A 143 -11.22 -60.20 5.15
CA ALA A 143 -11.46 -61.60 5.57
C ALA A 143 -12.35 -61.90 6.78
N ALA A 144 -13.35 -62.74 6.52
CA ALA A 144 -14.16 -63.47 7.51
C ALA A 144 -13.36 -64.62 8.17
N ASP A 145 -13.75 -64.90 9.41
CA ASP A 145 -13.41 -66.03 10.28
C ASP A 145 -13.71 -67.40 9.64
#